data_AF-A0A4Q6BYH2-F1
#
_entry.id   AF-A0A4Q6BYH2-F1
#
_cell.length_a   1.000
_cell.length_b   1.000
_cell.length_c   1.000
_cell.angle_alpha   90.00
_cell.angle_beta   90.00
_cell.angle_gamma   90.00
#
_symmetry.space_group_name_H-M   'P 1'
#
loop_
_entity.id
_entity.type
_entity.pdbx_description
1 polymer ?
#
loop_
_entity_poly.entity_id
_entity_poly.type
_entity_poly.pdbx_seq_one_letter_code
_entity_poly.pdbx_strand_id
1 'polypeptide(L)'
;MAITRSAAKTATPANTPLPVFVWEGNDKRGVKMKGEQQSKNVNFLRAELRRQGITPTVVKPKPKPLFGQAGKPVTPKEIAFFSRQMATMMKSGVPIVQSLEIIGSGHKNPRMSKMVGAIRADVEGGASLHEAISKFPVQFDELYRNLVHAGEGAGVLETVLDTIANYKENLETLKGKIKKALFYPAMT
;
A
#
# COMPACT_ATOMS: atom_id res chain seq x y z
N MET A 1 58.18 11.29 -33.09
CA MET A 1 57.77 10.31 -32.06
C MET A 1 57.26 11.06 -30.85
N ALA A 2 55.95 11.04 -30.58
CA ALA A 2 55.38 11.45 -29.29
C ALA A 2 54.03 10.74 -29.13
N ILE A 3 53.98 9.77 -28.22
CA ILE A 3 52.81 8.95 -27.92
C ILE A 3 52.10 9.62 -26.73
N THR A 4 51.01 10.34 -26.98
CA THR A 4 50.11 10.83 -25.93
C THR A 4 49.18 9.70 -25.50
N ARG A 5 49.40 9.19 -24.28
CA ARG A 5 48.53 8.21 -23.62
C ARG A 5 47.23 8.91 -23.21
N SER A 6 46.12 8.60 -23.87
CA SER A 6 44.77 9.02 -23.45
C SER A 6 44.31 8.14 -22.29
N ALA A 7 44.10 8.77 -21.13
CA ALA A 7 43.61 8.14 -19.91
C ALA A 7 42.21 7.52 -20.12
N ALA A 8 42.10 6.22 -19.88
CA ALA A 8 40.82 5.52 -19.80
C ALA A 8 40.13 5.90 -18.48
N LYS A 9 39.07 6.71 -18.58
CA LYS A 9 38.21 7.09 -17.45
C LYS A 9 37.40 5.86 -17.02
N THR A 10 37.80 5.23 -15.91
CA THR A 10 37.08 4.14 -15.27
C THR A 10 35.71 4.63 -14.81
N ALA A 11 34.66 4.23 -15.52
CA ALA A 11 33.28 4.52 -15.12
C ALA A 11 32.86 3.57 -14.00
N THR A 12 32.64 4.12 -12.81
CA THR A 12 32.04 3.48 -11.63
C THR A 12 30.73 2.78 -12.03
N PRO A 13 30.48 1.50 -11.67
CA PRO A 13 29.19 0.88 -11.94
C PRO A 13 28.13 1.52 -11.05
N ALA A 14 27.25 2.31 -11.67
CA ALA A 14 26.06 2.84 -11.05
C ALA A 14 25.21 1.69 -10.50
N ASN A 15 24.86 1.78 -9.22
CA ASN A 15 23.96 0.84 -8.54
C ASN A 15 22.52 1.06 -9.03
N THR A 16 22.24 0.69 -10.28
CA THR A 16 20.90 0.74 -10.86
C THR A 16 20.13 -0.51 -10.40
N PRO A 17 18.97 -0.37 -9.73
CA PRO A 17 18.15 -1.51 -9.35
C PRO A 17 17.81 -2.35 -10.60
N LEU A 18 18.17 -3.63 -10.58
CA LEU A 18 17.91 -4.53 -11.71
C LEU A 18 16.40 -4.70 -11.91
N PRO A 19 15.89 -4.55 -13.15
CA PRO A 19 14.46 -4.75 -13.42
C PRO A 19 14.03 -6.19 -13.13
N VAL A 20 12.83 -6.33 -12.57
CA VAL A 20 12.19 -7.62 -12.30
C VAL A 20 11.46 -8.08 -13.57
N PHE A 21 11.68 -9.33 -13.95
CA PHE A 21 10.98 -9.98 -15.05
C PHE A 21 10.15 -11.14 -14.52
N VAL A 22 8.99 -11.35 -15.15
CA VAL A 22 8.15 -12.54 -14.93
C VAL A 22 8.45 -13.51 -16.06
N TRP A 23 8.69 -14.77 -15.71
CA TRP A 23 8.99 -15.81 -16.67
C TRP A 23 8.14 -17.04 -16.45
N GLU A 24 7.88 -17.75 -17.55
CA GLU A 24 7.28 -19.06 -17.59
C GLU A 24 8.13 -19.94 -18.51
N GLY A 25 8.35 -21.18 -18.11
CA GLY A 25 9.15 -22.12 -18.88
C GLY A 25 8.87 -23.55 -18.48
N ASN A 26 9.52 -24.48 -19.15
CA ASN A 26 9.39 -25.91 -18.85
C ASN A 26 10.75 -26.44 -18.40
N ASP A 27 10.78 -27.19 -17.30
CA ASP A 27 11.97 -27.96 -16.91
C ASP A 27 12.23 -29.11 -17.90
N LYS A 28 13.40 -29.76 -17.84
CA LYS A 28 13.80 -30.90 -18.69
C LYS A 28 12.78 -32.05 -18.71
N ARG A 29 11.95 -32.16 -17.67
CA ARG A 29 10.87 -33.15 -17.54
C ARG A 29 9.54 -32.71 -18.16
N GLY A 30 9.50 -31.55 -18.81
CA GLY A 30 8.29 -30.97 -19.41
C GLY A 30 7.37 -30.25 -18.42
N VAL A 31 7.71 -30.22 -17.12
CA VAL A 31 6.90 -29.56 -16.07
C VAL A 31 6.96 -28.05 -16.23
N LYS A 32 5.79 -27.40 -16.31
CA LYS A 32 5.67 -25.94 -16.39
C LYS A 32 6.07 -25.31 -15.05
N MET A 33 6.98 -24.36 -15.11
CA MET A 33 7.46 -23.54 -14.00
C MET A 33 7.24 -22.06 -14.31
N LYS A 34 6.93 -21.29 -13.27
CA LYS A 34 6.74 -19.85 -13.35
C LYS A 34 7.46 -19.18 -12.18
N GLY A 35 8.01 -18.00 -12.42
CA GLY A 35 8.75 -17.28 -11.39
C GLY A 35 8.96 -15.81 -11.72
N GLU A 36 9.46 -15.08 -10.74
CA GLU A 36 9.92 -13.71 -10.89
C GLU A 36 11.43 -13.68 -10.62
N GLN A 37 12.20 -13.02 -11.48
CA GLN A 37 13.65 -12.92 -11.32
C GLN A 37 14.17 -11.55 -11.76
N GLN A 38 15.09 -11.00 -10.99
CA GLN A 38 15.82 -9.78 -11.32
C GLN A 38 16.91 -10.10 -12.36
N SER A 39 16.98 -9.28 -13.41
CA SER A 39 17.96 -9.47 -14.48
C SER A 39 18.34 -8.15 -15.11
N LYS A 40 19.52 -8.08 -15.74
CA LYS A 40 19.97 -6.91 -16.50
C LYS A 40 19.10 -6.67 -17.74
N ASN A 41 18.66 -7.74 -18.41
CA ASN A 41 17.79 -7.67 -19.58
C ASN A 41 17.10 -9.04 -19.86
N VAL A 42 16.17 -9.06 -20.81
CA VAL A 42 15.40 -10.27 -21.20
C VAL A 42 16.31 -11.40 -21.68
N ASN A 43 17.33 -11.09 -22.49
CA ASN A 43 18.23 -12.10 -23.06
C ASN A 43 19.09 -12.76 -21.98
N PHE A 44 19.57 -11.96 -21.01
CA PHE A 44 20.34 -12.43 -19.86
C PHE A 44 19.49 -13.36 -18.98
N LEU A 45 18.21 -13.03 -18.73
CA LEU A 45 17.33 -13.91 -17.97
C LEU A 45 17.05 -15.22 -18.72
N ARG A 46 16.83 -15.17 -20.04
CA ARG A 46 16.65 -16.38 -20.85
C ARG A 46 17.88 -17.29 -20.80
N ALA A 47 19.08 -16.72 -20.84
CA ALA A 47 20.32 -17.47 -20.73
C ALA A 47 20.48 -18.11 -19.34
N GLU A 48 20.15 -17.37 -18.28
CA GLU A 48 20.20 -17.88 -16.90
C GLU A 48 19.20 -19.02 -16.68
N LEU A 49 17.96 -18.88 -17.15
CA LEU A 49 16.94 -19.93 -17.06
C LEU A 49 17.36 -21.21 -17.79
N ARG A 50 17.93 -21.08 -19.00
CA ARG A 50 18.47 -22.23 -19.74
C ARG A 50 19.62 -22.91 -19.00
N ARG A 51 20.50 -22.13 -18.37
CA ARG A 51 21.59 -22.67 -17.53
C ARG A 51 21.05 -23.46 -16.34
N GLN A 52 19.91 -23.05 -15.80
CA GLN A 52 19.19 -23.75 -14.73
C GLN A 52 18.38 -24.96 -15.23
N GLY A 53 18.43 -25.29 -16.53
CA GLY A 53 17.69 -26.40 -17.12
C GLY A 53 16.24 -26.08 -17.48
N ILE A 54 15.83 -24.81 -17.35
CA ILE A 54 14.48 -24.33 -17.66
C ILE A 54 14.50 -23.79 -19.09
N THR A 55 13.65 -24.32 -19.96
CA THR A 55 13.43 -23.76 -21.29
C THR A 55 12.38 -22.65 -21.18
N PRO A 56 12.75 -21.36 -21.31
CA PRO A 56 11.81 -20.26 -21.13
C PRO A 56 10.88 -20.12 -22.33
N THR A 57 9.58 -20.17 -22.09
CA THR A 57 8.52 -19.98 -23.08
C THR A 57 8.07 -18.52 -23.12
N VAL A 58 7.95 -17.89 -21.95
CA VAL A 58 7.58 -16.48 -21.79
C VAL A 58 8.60 -15.81 -20.90
N VAL A 59 9.14 -14.67 -21.33
CA VAL A 59 9.95 -13.79 -20.48
C VAL A 59 9.53 -12.37 -20.81
N LYS A 60 8.91 -11.69 -19.84
CA LYS A 60 8.42 -10.32 -20.01
C LYS A 60 8.81 -9.48 -18.81
N PRO A 61 9.12 -8.18 -19.00
CA PRO A 61 9.29 -7.27 -17.88
C PRO A 61 8.03 -7.31 -17.01
N LYS A 62 8.19 -7.33 -15.69
CA LYS A 62 7.03 -7.29 -14.79
C LYS A 62 6.27 -6.00 -15.10
N PRO A 63 5.00 -6.08 -15.55
CA PRO A 63 4.26 -4.89 -15.91
C PRO A 63 4.17 -4.00 -14.67
N LYS A 64 4.68 -2.78 -14.78
CA LYS A 64 4.39 -1.74 -13.79
C LYS A 64 2.87 -1.57 -13.78
N PRO A 65 2.20 -1.55 -12.61
CA PRO A 65 0.76 -1.32 -12.57
C PRO A 65 0.41 -0.05 -13.35
N LEU A 66 -0.31 -0.20 -14.47
CA LEU A 66 -0.69 0.90 -15.36
C LEU A 66 -1.63 1.91 -14.65
N PHE A 67 -2.35 1.45 -13.62
CA PHE A 67 -3.22 2.26 -12.78
C PHE A 67 -2.86 2.12 -11.30
N GLY A 68 -1.87 2.90 -10.87
CA GLY A 68 -1.59 3.15 -9.46
C GLY A 68 -0.99 1.97 -8.69
N GLN A 69 -0.38 2.33 -7.56
CA GLN A 69 0.36 1.46 -6.65
C GLN A 69 -0.31 0.10 -6.38
N ALA A 70 0.52 -0.93 -6.17
CA ALA A 70 0.06 -2.27 -5.79
C ALA A 70 -0.93 -2.21 -4.61
N GLY A 71 -2.03 -2.96 -4.70
CA GLY A 71 -3.06 -3.04 -3.67
C GLY A 71 -4.47 -2.75 -4.19
N LYS A 72 -5.47 -3.24 -3.45
CA LYS A 72 -6.89 -2.93 -3.72
C LYS A 72 -7.19 -1.50 -3.25
N PRO A 73 -8.14 -0.79 -3.87
CA PRO A 73 -8.62 0.50 -3.34
C PRO A 73 -8.99 0.38 -1.85
N VAL A 74 -8.69 1.42 -1.08
CA VAL A 74 -9.05 1.47 0.34
C VAL A 74 -10.57 1.47 0.45
N THR A 75 -11.11 0.49 1.17
CA THR A 75 -12.55 0.30 1.30
C THR A 75 -13.11 1.08 2.50
N PRO A 76 -14.40 1.46 2.48
CA PRO A 76 -15.06 2.08 3.64
C PRO A 76 -14.94 1.24 4.92
N LYS A 77 -14.97 -0.10 4.80
CA LYS A 77 -14.76 -1.03 5.91
C LYS A 77 -13.36 -0.91 6.52
N GLU A 78 -12.32 -0.75 5.71
CA GLU A 78 -10.96 -0.51 6.22
C GLU A 78 -10.85 0.81 6.97
N ILE A 79 -11.55 1.86 6.52
CA ILE A 79 -11.63 3.15 7.24
C ILE A 79 -12.37 3.01 8.57
N ALA A 80 -13.44 2.23 8.62
CA ALA A 80 -14.14 1.95 9.88
C ALA A 80 -13.22 1.25 10.90
N PHE A 81 -12.49 0.21 10.47
CA PHE A 81 -11.51 -0.47 11.33
C PHE A 81 -10.37 0.45 11.77
N PHE A 82 -9.83 1.25 10.86
CA PHE A 82 -8.82 2.27 11.19
C PHE A 82 -9.32 3.23 12.27
N SER A 83 -10.56 3.72 12.12
CA SER A 83 -11.15 4.67 13.06
C SER A 83 -11.33 4.05 14.45
N ARG A 84 -11.78 2.79 14.51
CA ARG A 84 -11.87 2.04 15.77
C ARG A 84 -10.50 1.84 16.42
N GLN A 85 -9.49 1.45 15.66
CA GLN A 85 -8.13 1.26 16.17
C GLN A 85 -7.56 2.58 16.72
N MET A 86 -7.71 3.68 15.99
CA MET A 86 -7.33 5.01 16.46
C MET A 86 -8.04 5.39 17.76
N ALA A 87 -9.37 5.21 17.83
CA ALA A 87 -10.14 5.51 19.04
C ALA A 87 -9.66 4.69 20.25
N THR A 88 -9.43 3.39 20.08
CA THR A 88 -8.94 2.51 21.15
C THR A 88 -7.54 2.92 21.61
N MET A 89 -6.63 3.22 20.69
CA MET A 89 -5.26 3.62 21.04
C MET A 89 -5.24 4.97 21.76
N MET A 90 -5.97 5.96 21.23
CA MET A 90 -6.08 7.29 21.84
C MET A 90 -6.71 7.22 23.23
N LYS A 91 -7.76 6.41 23.42
CA LYS A 91 -8.38 6.14 24.73
C LYS A 91 -7.43 5.47 25.72
N SER A 92 -6.47 4.70 25.23
CA SER A 92 -5.44 4.09 26.06
C SER A 92 -4.27 5.05 26.37
N GLY A 93 -4.38 6.32 25.96
CA GLY A 93 -3.33 7.32 26.13
C GLY A 93 -2.13 7.14 25.20
N VAL A 94 -2.25 6.30 24.16
CA VAL A 94 -1.16 6.13 23.18
C VAL A 94 -1.04 7.39 22.33
N PRO A 95 0.16 7.99 22.20
CA PRO A 95 0.37 9.15 21.36
C PRO A 95 -0.12 8.95 19.92
N ILE A 96 -0.67 9.99 19.30
CA ILE A 96 -1.29 9.92 17.97
C ILE A 96 -0.31 9.44 16.88
N VAL A 97 0.93 9.93 16.88
CA VAL A 97 1.96 9.54 15.91
C VAL A 97 2.32 8.06 16.07
N GLN A 98 2.42 7.57 17.31
CA GLN A 98 2.69 6.17 17.60
C GLN A 98 1.52 5.27 17.20
N SER A 99 0.28 5.73 17.44
CA SER A 99 -0.93 5.02 17.02
C SER A 99 -0.98 4.85 15.49
N LEU A 100 -0.69 5.92 14.74
CA LEU A 100 -0.63 5.89 13.28
C LEU A 100 0.47 4.93 12.76
N GLU A 101 1.63 4.87 13.43
CA GLU A 101 2.70 3.94 13.07
C GLU A 101 2.29 2.46 13.26
N ILE A 102 1.71 2.13 14.42
CA ILE A 102 1.26 0.77 14.73
C ILE A 102 0.18 0.33 13.73
N ILE A 103 -0.78 1.21 13.45
CA ILE A 103 -1.88 0.90 12.52
C ILE A 103 -1.35 0.78 11.09
N GLY A 104 -0.49 1.71 10.65
CA GLY A 104 0.08 1.73 9.30
C GLY A 104 0.88 0.45 8.98
N SER A 105 1.68 -0.02 9.94
CA SER A 105 2.46 -1.26 9.81
C SER A 105 1.61 -2.54 9.87
N GLY A 106 0.46 -2.52 10.56
CA GLY A 106 -0.44 -3.67 10.70
C GLY A 106 -1.38 -3.95 9.52
N HIS A 107 -1.54 -3.01 8.58
CA HIS A 107 -2.49 -3.17 7.47
C HIS A 107 -1.97 -4.08 6.33
N LYS A 108 -2.80 -5.04 5.90
CA LYS A 108 -2.51 -5.93 4.75
C LYS A 108 -2.56 -5.22 3.39
N ASN A 109 -3.23 -4.07 3.31
CA ASN A 109 -3.41 -3.32 2.08
C ASN A 109 -2.31 -2.26 1.94
N PRO A 110 -1.38 -2.37 0.98
CA PRO A 110 -0.28 -1.42 0.85
C PRO A 110 -0.75 0.02 0.58
N ARG A 111 -1.92 0.20 -0.05
CA ARG A 111 -2.50 1.54 -0.26
C ARG A 111 -2.95 2.17 1.05
N MET A 112 -3.51 1.37 1.96
CA MET A 112 -3.89 1.81 3.30
C MET A 112 -2.65 2.16 4.13
N SER A 113 -1.65 1.26 4.18
CA SER A 113 -0.41 1.50 4.92
C SER A 113 0.31 2.77 4.46
N LYS A 114 0.37 3.02 3.14
CA LYS A 114 0.96 4.25 2.63
C LYS A 114 0.15 5.49 3.00
N MET A 115 -1.17 5.44 2.90
CA MET A 115 -2.03 6.56 3.27
C MET A 115 -1.85 6.92 4.75
N VAL A 116 -1.89 5.93 5.64
CA VAL A 116 -1.65 6.12 7.07
C VAL A 116 -0.23 6.63 7.34
N GLY A 117 0.77 6.11 6.64
CA GLY A 117 2.15 6.59 6.74
C GLY A 117 2.32 8.04 6.28
N ALA A 118 1.59 8.48 5.25
CA ALA A 118 1.57 9.87 4.82
C ALA A 118 0.90 10.78 5.87
N ILE A 119 -0.24 10.34 6.44
CA ILE A 119 -0.91 11.06 7.54
C ILE A 119 0.03 11.17 8.75
N ARG A 120 0.71 10.08 9.12
CA ARG A 120 1.71 10.06 10.20
C ARG A 120 2.81 11.09 9.96
N ALA A 121 3.39 11.09 8.75
CA ALA A 121 4.49 12.00 8.42
C ALA A 121 4.07 13.47 8.48
N ASP A 122 2.85 13.79 8.06
CA ASP A 122 2.30 15.15 8.17
C ASP A 122 2.13 15.58 9.63
N VAL A 123 1.55 14.71 10.46
CA VAL A 123 1.34 14.99 11.90
C VAL A 123 2.66 15.08 12.65
N GLU A 124 3.61 14.20 12.35
CA GLU A 124 4.99 14.25 12.87
C GLU A 124 5.71 15.55 12.44
N GLY A 125 5.40 16.06 11.24
CA GLY A 125 5.85 17.35 10.74
C GLY A 125 5.15 18.57 11.34
N GLY A 126 4.19 18.37 12.25
CA GLY A 126 3.50 19.44 12.97
C GLY A 126 2.16 19.87 12.38
N ALA A 127 1.66 19.21 11.33
CA ALA A 127 0.29 19.43 10.86
C ALA A 127 -0.72 18.86 11.86
N SER A 128 -1.90 19.47 11.93
CA SER A 128 -3.04 18.89 12.64
C SER A 128 -3.51 17.58 11.99
N LEU A 129 -4.18 16.71 12.74
CA LEU A 129 -4.78 15.50 12.19
C LEU A 129 -5.79 15.88 11.10
N HIS A 130 -6.61 16.90 11.32
CA HIS A 130 -7.56 17.43 10.32
C HIS A 130 -6.87 17.76 9.00
N GLU A 131 -5.75 18.49 9.02
CA GLU A 131 -5.01 18.86 7.80
C GLU A 131 -4.46 17.62 7.10
N ALA A 132 -3.90 16.68 7.86
CA ALA A 132 -3.31 15.45 7.33
C ALA A 132 -4.38 14.56 6.65
N ILE A 133 -5.52 14.32 7.31
CA ILE A 133 -6.61 13.50 6.73
C ILE A 133 -7.34 14.22 5.59
N SER A 134 -7.34 15.55 5.57
CA SER A 134 -7.98 16.34 4.50
C SER A 134 -7.33 16.17 3.14
N LYS A 135 -6.10 15.67 3.08
CA LYS A 135 -5.43 15.27 1.82
C LYS A 135 -6.05 14.01 1.19
N PHE A 136 -6.93 13.31 1.91
CA PHE A 136 -7.56 12.05 1.47
C PHE A 136 -9.10 12.12 1.53
N PRO A 137 -9.75 13.05 0.79
CA PRO A 137 -11.20 13.32 0.91
C PRO A 137 -12.10 12.17 0.43
N VAL A 138 -11.56 11.23 -0.35
CA VAL A 138 -12.29 10.03 -0.79
C VAL A 138 -12.45 9.04 0.37
N GLN A 139 -11.48 8.99 1.29
CA GLN A 139 -11.47 8.08 2.43
C GLN A 139 -12.07 8.71 3.69
N PHE A 140 -11.80 10.00 3.90
CA PHE A 140 -12.33 10.79 5.01
C PHE A 140 -13.31 11.82 4.47
N ASP A 141 -14.60 11.49 4.58
CA ASP A 141 -15.68 12.37 4.15
C ASP A 141 -15.71 13.66 4.98
N GLU A 142 -16.47 14.64 4.49
CA GLU A 142 -16.56 15.96 5.12
C GLU A 142 -16.98 15.90 6.58
N LEU A 143 -17.97 15.07 6.92
CA LEU A 143 -18.40 14.87 8.30
C LEU A 143 -17.25 14.39 9.19
N TYR A 144 -16.47 13.40 8.74
CA TYR A 144 -15.31 12.92 9.49
C TYR A 144 -14.32 14.06 9.76
N ARG A 145 -13.96 14.81 8.71
CA ARG A 145 -12.97 15.89 8.80
C ARG A 145 -13.44 17.00 9.75
N ASN A 146 -14.69 17.43 9.61
CA ASN A 146 -15.27 18.48 10.45
C ASN A 146 -15.34 18.07 11.93
N LEU A 147 -15.68 16.81 12.21
CA LEU A 147 -15.69 16.28 13.57
C LEU A 147 -14.28 16.28 14.16
N VAL A 148 -13.28 15.75 13.42
CA VAL A 148 -11.88 15.77 13.86
C VAL A 148 -11.40 17.19 14.12
N HIS A 149 -11.70 18.13 13.23
CA HIS A 149 -11.33 19.54 13.41
C HIS A 149 -11.89 20.13 14.70
N ALA A 150 -13.19 19.91 14.97
CA ALA A 150 -13.83 20.36 16.19
C ALA A 150 -13.23 19.67 17.44
N GLY A 151 -12.94 18.37 17.34
CA GLY A 151 -12.35 17.58 18.43
C GLY A 151 -10.93 18.00 18.79
N GLU A 152 -10.09 18.28 17.78
CA GLU A 152 -8.75 18.80 17.99
C GLU A 152 -8.77 20.19 18.62
N GLY A 153 -9.60 21.11 18.10
CA GLY A 153 -9.70 22.47 18.64
C GLY A 153 -10.24 22.53 20.07
N ALA A 154 -11.11 21.59 20.45
CA ALA A 154 -11.69 21.51 21.78
C ALA A 154 -10.91 20.58 22.75
N GLY A 155 -9.83 19.93 22.30
CA GLY A 155 -9.03 19.02 23.12
C GLY A 155 -9.75 17.72 23.52
N VAL A 156 -10.82 17.35 22.80
CA VAL A 156 -11.65 16.15 23.06
C VAL A 156 -11.58 15.13 21.93
N LEU A 157 -10.43 15.08 21.25
CA LEU A 157 -10.21 14.23 20.08
C LEU A 157 -10.52 12.75 20.34
N GLU A 158 -10.22 12.24 21.54
CA GLU A 158 -10.53 10.87 21.93
C GLU A 158 -12.03 10.55 21.82
N THR A 159 -12.87 11.36 22.46
CA THR A 159 -14.34 11.21 22.46
C THR A 159 -14.90 11.33 21.05
N VAL A 160 -14.35 12.24 20.27
CA VAL A 160 -14.75 12.45 18.87
C VAL A 160 -14.39 11.24 18.01
N LEU A 161 -13.17 10.71 18.14
CA LEU A 161 -12.75 9.51 17.41
C LEU A 161 -13.59 8.28 17.78
N ASP A 162 -13.98 8.11 19.03
CA ASP A 162 -14.91 7.04 19.42
C ASP A 162 -16.29 7.21 18.77
N THR A 163 -16.82 8.43 18.76
CA THR A 163 -18.09 8.76 18.08
C THR A 163 -18.01 8.45 16.58
N ILE A 164 -16.92 8.87 15.93
CA ILE A 164 -16.67 8.58 14.52
C ILE A 164 -16.57 7.07 14.27
N ALA A 165 -15.86 6.33 15.12
CA ALA A 165 -15.71 4.88 15.01
C ALA A 165 -17.07 4.17 15.11
N ASN A 166 -17.88 4.52 16.12
CA ASN A 166 -19.24 4.00 16.30
C ASN A 166 -20.10 4.27 15.06
N TYR A 167 -20.04 5.49 14.53
CA TYR A 167 -20.78 5.88 13.33
C TYR A 167 -20.37 5.06 12.09
N LYS A 168 -19.06 4.93 11.82
CA LYS A 168 -18.56 4.18 10.66
C LYS A 168 -18.85 2.68 10.76
N GLU A 169 -18.73 2.09 11.94
CA GLU A 169 -19.08 0.67 12.17
C GLU A 169 -20.58 0.40 11.96
N ASN A 170 -21.44 1.28 12.46
CA ASN A 170 -22.88 1.18 12.29
C ASN A 170 -23.29 1.29 10.81
N LEU A 171 -22.70 2.24 10.08
CA LEU A 171 -22.93 2.40 8.64
C LEU A 171 -22.53 1.15 7.85
N GLU A 172 -21.35 0.58 8.12
CA GLU A 172 -20.88 -0.60 7.40
C GLU A 172 -21.69 -1.85 7.78
N THR A 173 -22.12 -1.96 9.03
CA THR A 173 -23.02 -3.03 9.49
C THR A 173 -24.38 -2.95 8.79
N LEU A 174 -24.95 -1.74 8.70
CA LEU A 174 -26.25 -1.52 8.05
C LEU A 174 -26.18 -1.84 6.55
N LYS A 175 -25.16 -1.33 5.84
CA LYS A 175 -24.94 -1.67 4.42
C LYS A 175 -24.77 -3.17 4.22
N GLY A 176 -24.07 -3.85 5.14
CA GLY A 176 -23.90 -5.29 5.13
C GLY A 176 -25.23 -6.04 5.26
N LYS A 177 -26.12 -5.61 6.17
CA LYS A 177 -27.46 -6.18 6.34
C LYS A 177 -28.33 -5.99 5.10
N ILE A 178 -28.34 -4.78 4.53
CA ILE A 178 -29.10 -4.46 3.32
C ILE A 178 -28.64 -5.32 2.14
N LYS A 179 -27.33 -5.42 1.92
CA LYS A 179 -26.78 -6.31 0.88
C LYS A 179 -27.19 -7.76 1.12
N LYS A 180 -27.11 -8.28 2.34
CA LYS A 180 -27.58 -9.66 2.59
C LYS A 180 -29.07 -9.82 2.28
N ALA A 181 -29.92 -8.90 2.75
CA ALA A 181 -31.37 -8.96 2.54
C ALA A 181 -31.79 -8.86 1.07
N LEU A 182 -31.06 -8.13 0.23
CA LEU A 182 -31.36 -7.98 -1.20
C LEU A 182 -30.86 -9.15 -2.05
N PHE A 183 -29.79 -9.82 -1.65
CA PHE A 183 -29.19 -10.91 -2.43
C PHE A 183 -29.64 -12.32 -1.97
N TYR A 184 -30.26 -12.45 -0.79
CA TYR A 184 -30.82 -13.72 -0.31
C TYR A 184 -32.10 -14.20 -1.04
N PRO A 185 -33.05 -13.36 -1.50
CA PRO A 185 -34.28 -13.80 -2.16
C PRO A 185 -34.08 -14.45 -3.53
N ALA A 186 -32.88 -14.37 -4.13
CA ALA A 186 -32.57 -14.96 -5.42
C ALA A 186 -31.93 -16.36 -5.33
N MET A 187 -31.73 -16.89 -4.11
CA MET A 187 -31.12 -18.21 -3.85
C MET A 187 -32.06 -19.20 -3.16
N THR A 188 -33.34 -18.88 -3.02
CA THR A 188 -34.43 -19.78 -2.58
C THR A 188 -35.44 -19.93 -3.70
#